data_AF-A0A428ZGP8-F1
#
_entry.id   AF-A0A428ZGP8-F1
#
_cell.length_a   1.000
_cell.length_b   1.000
_cell.length_c   1.000
_cell.angle_alpha   90.00
_cell.angle_beta   90.00
_cell.angle_gamma   90.00
#
_symmetry.space_group_name_H-M   'P 1'
#
loop_
_entity.id
_entity.type
_entity.pdbx_description
1 polymer ?
#
loop_
_entity_poly.entity_id
_entity_poly.type
_entity_poly.pdbx_seq_one_letter_code
_entity_poly.pdbx_strand_id
1 'polypeptide(L)'
;SWERPVRGTSELRPRLAHRTLTEAELLGVTGRGALSAPGRALLEHRDPAQPLAPLLPEPLDHVLLQADLTAVAPGPLRRPLADTLGVLADVESKGGATVYRFTPGSVRRALDAGRSASDLHAFLAEHSRTPVPQPLAYLIDDVARRHGHLRVGAASAYVRCDDDAVLNEILADKRAAGLRLRRLAPTVLAAQADPAGLLEGLRAMGFAPAAESAEGDVLITRADAHRTPPRSAPEPVPDGPPTPDATLLAAAVRAIRAGDLASTTPRKPSGAATATTGGELPRTTPAETLATMQAAVLTGESLWIGYVNAEGSASQRVIAPVRVEGGFVTAYDHTADEVRTYPLHRITGVAELADDQI
;
A
#
# COMPACT_ATOMS: atom_id res chain seq x y z
N SER A 1 15.13 -29.92 -0.87
CA SER A 1 14.12 -29.77 0.20
C SER A 1 13.21 -28.54 0.00
N TRP A 2 13.39 -27.72 -1.03
CA TRP A 2 12.49 -26.58 -1.36
C TRP A 2 11.11 -26.99 -1.89
N GLU A 3 10.95 -28.22 -2.39
CA GLU A 3 9.66 -28.72 -2.92
C GLU A 3 8.67 -29.17 -1.83
N ARG A 4 9.07 -29.21 -0.56
CA ARG A 4 8.22 -29.61 0.58
C ARG A 4 8.56 -28.82 1.84
N PRO A 5 8.00 -27.61 2.02
CA PRO A 5 8.18 -26.85 3.25
C PRO A 5 7.52 -27.62 4.42
N VAL A 6 8.30 -27.97 5.44
CA VAL A 6 7.90 -28.83 6.57
C VAL A 6 6.92 -28.13 7.55
N ARG A 7 6.45 -26.91 7.24
CA ARG A 7 5.60 -26.09 8.12
C ARG A 7 4.22 -25.75 7.55
N GLY A 8 3.62 -26.65 6.78
CA GLY A 8 2.16 -26.63 6.57
C GLY A 8 1.51 -27.58 7.56
N THR A 9 0.47 -27.15 8.29
CA THR A 9 -0.40 -28.08 9.02
C THR A 9 -0.82 -29.20 8.08
N SER A 10 -0.94 -30.45 8.56
CA SER A 10 -1.25 -31.62 7.72
C SER A 10 -2.52 -31.42 6.86
N GLU A 11 -3.41 -30.52 7.27
CA GLU A 11 -4.65 -30.12 6.60
C GLU A 11 -4.48 -29.13 5.43
N LEU A 12 -3.42 -28.32 5.41
CA LEU A 12 -3.21 -27.32 4.35
C LEU A 12 -2.96 -28.00 2.99
N ARG A 13 -2.17 -29.08 3.00
CA ARG A 13 -1.77 -29.78 1.77
C ARG A 13 -2.96 -30.44 1.06
N PRO A 14 -3.86 -31.18 1.74
CA PRO A 14 -5.12 -31.66 1.14
C PRO A 14 -5.99 -30.54 0.59
N ARG A 15 -6.10 -29.40 1.30
CA ARG A 15 -6.91 -28.26 0.85
C ARG A 15 -6.36 -27.62 -0.42
N LEU A 16 -5.05 -27.40 -0.50
CA LEU A 16 -4.39 -26.91 -1.71
C LEU A 16 -4.55 -27.89 -2.86
N ALA A 17 -4.30 -29.19 -2.63
CA ALA A 17 -4.47 -30.21 -3.66
C ALA A 17 -5.91 -30.25 -4.20
N HIS A 18 -6.91 -30.20 -3.30
CA HIS A 18 -8.31 -30.17 -3.71
C HIS A 18 -8.64 -28.90 -4.50
N ARG A 19 -8.18 -27.73 -4.04
CA ARG A 19 -8.40 -26.45 -4.74
C ARG A 19 -7.77 -26.44 -6.12
N THR A 20 -6.52 -26.90 -6.24
CA THR A 20 -5.82 -27.01 -7.51
C THR A 20 -6.53 -27.98 -8.46
N LEU A 21 -7.06 -29.10 -7.95
CA LEU A 21 -7.86 -30.01 -8.77
C LEU A 21 -9.19 -29.38 -9.22
N THR A 22 -9.86 -28.61 -8.36
CA THR A 22 -11.06 -27.85 -8.75
C THR A 22 -10.76 -26.81 -9.83
N GLU A 23 -9.65 -26.08 -9.71
CA GLU A 23 -9.22 -25.10 -10.71
C GLU A 23 -8.80 -25.77 -12.02
N ALA A 24 -8.11 -26.92 -11.94
CA ALA A 24 -7.76 -27.73 -13.11
C ALA A 24 -9.03 -28.22 -13.84
N GLU A 25 -10.09 -28.57 -13.11
CA GLU A 25 -11.37 -28.96 -13.70
C GLU A 25 -12.12 -27.77 -14.31
N LEU A 26 -12.11 -26.61 -13.64
CA LEU A 26 -12.68 -25.36 -14.16
C LEU A 26 -12.03 -24.93 -15.48
N LEU A 27 -10.70 -25.09 -15.59
CA LEU A 27 -9.93 -24.76 -16.78
C LEU A 27 -9.98 -25.86 -17.86
N GLY A 28 -10.60 -27.02 -17.57
CA GLY A 28 -10.69 -28.15 -18.49
C GLY A 28 -9.39 -28.95 -18.66
N VAL A 29 -8.41 -28.78 -17.77
CA VAL A 29 -7.18 -29.60 -17.70
C VAL A 29 -7.50 -31.01 -17.20
N THR A 30 -8.45 -31.10 -16.26
CA THR A 30 -9.08 -32.35 -15.81
C THR A 30 -10.58 -32.29 -16.05
N GLY A 31 -11.26 -33.43 -15.99
CA GLY A 31 -12.71 -33.50 -16.02
C GLY A 31 -13.20 -34.87 -15.55
N ARG A 32 -14.23 -34.88 -14.70
CA ARG A 32 -14.81 -36.12 -14.12
C ARG A 32 -13.74 -37.01 -13.46
N GLY A 33 -12.78 -36.41 -12.77
CA GLY A 33 -11.71 -37.11 -12.06
C GLY A 33 -10.58 -37.69 -12.93
N ALA A 34 -10.50 -37.34 -14.22
CA ALA A 34 -9.45 -37.77 -15.12
C ALA A 34 -8.77 -36.60 -15.85
N LEU A 35 -7.57 -36.83 -16.40
CA LEU A 35 -6.92 -35.87 -17.31
C LEU A 35 -7.71 -35.76 -18.62
N SER A 36 -7.96 -34.52 -19.06
CA SER A 36 -8.57 -34.27 -20.37
C SER A 36 -7.56 -34.49 -21.50
N ALA A 37 -8.04 -34.64 -22.74
CA ALA A 37 -7.16 -34.69 -23.91
C ALA A 37 -6.24 -33.46 -24.04
N PRO A 38 -6.73 -32.20 -23.93
CA PRO A 38 -5.84 -31.03 -23.90
C PRO A 38 -4.95 -30.98 -22.64
N GLY A 39 -5.42 -31.44 -21.48
CA GLY A 39 -4.60 -31.52 -20.27
C GLY A 39 -3.43 -32.51 -20.42
N ARG A 40 -3.64 -33.63 -21.10
CA ARG A 40 -2.57 -34.58 -21.44
C ARG A 40 -1.56 -33.99 -22.42
N ALA A 41 -2.03 -33.29 -23.46
CA ALA A 41 -1.14 -32.60 -24.38
C ALA A 41 -0.26 -31.57 -23.65
N LEU A 42 -0.84 -30.80 -22.72
CA LEU A 42 -0.11 -29.83 -21.90
C LEU A 42 0.99 -30.50 -21.04
N LEU A 43 0.69 -31.61 -20.38
CA LEU A 43 1.65 -32.37 -19.57
C LEU A 43 2.79 -32.98 -20.39
N GLU A 44 2.51 -33.33 -21.64
CA GLU A 44 3.49 -33.88 -22.58
C GLU A 44 4.24 -32.77 -23.36
N HIS A 45 4.05 -31.50 -22.99
CA HIS A 45 4.62 -30.33 -23.68
C HIS A 45 4.24 -30.26 -25.18
N ARG A 46 3.06 -30.76 -25.53
CA ARG A 46 2.45 -30.67 -26.85
C ARG A 46 1.41 -29.55 -26.88
N ASP A 47 1.04 -29.10 -28.07
CA ASP A 47 0.03 -28.06 -28.26
C ASP A 47 -1.37 -28.56 -27.82
N PRO A 48 -1.98 -28.00 -26.76
CA PRO A 48 -3.32 -28.38 -26.34
C PRO A 48 -4.43 -27.89 -27.28
N ALA A 49 -4.14 -26.97 -28.21
CA ALA A 49 -5.14 -26.46 -29.14
C ALA A 49 -5.64 -27.53 -30.12
N GLN A 50 -4.79 -28.45 -30.57
CA GLN A 50 -5.17 -29.54 -31.47
C GLN A 50 -6.31 -30.43 -30.93
N PRO A 51 -6.22 -31.02 -29.72
CA PRO A 51 -7.31 -31.83 -29.17
C PRO A 51 -8.50 -30.99 -28.70
N LEU A 52 -8.32 -29.68 -28.46
CA LEU A 52 -9.39 -28.79 -28.02
C LEU A 52 -10.25 -28.27 -29.19
N ALA A 53 -9.65 -27.98 -30.34
CA ALA A 53 -10.33 -27.35 -31.47
C ALA A 53 -11.61 -28.09 -31.95
N PRO A 54 -11.64 -29.44 -32.06
CA PRO A 54 -12.85 -30.16 -32.45
C PRO A 54 -14.00 -30.11 -31.43
N LEU A 55 -13.70 -29.71 -30.18
CA LEU A 55 -14.69 -29.64 -29.09
C LEU A 55 -15.35 -28.26 -28.98
N LEU A 56 -14.81 -27.26 -29.68
CA LEU A 56 -15.30 -25.89 -29.64
C LEU A 56 -16.11 -25.59 -30.92
N PRO A 57 -17.19 -24.81 -30.82
CA PRO A 57 -17.87 -24.30 -32.00
C PRO A 57 -16.96 -23.38 -32.81
N GLU A 58 -17.16 -23.34 -34.12
CA GLU A 58 -16.39 -22.48 -35.01
C GLU A 58 -16.66 -20.99 -34.69
N PRO A 59 -15.61 -20.18 -34.43
CA PRO A 59 -15.78 -18.76 -34.16
C PRO A 59 -16.28 -18.00 -35.40
N LEU A 60 -17.32 -17.19 -35.21
CA LEU A 60 -17.91 -16.37 -36.25
C LEU A 60 -17.18 -15.04 -36.40
N ASP A 61 -17.10 -14.55 -37.62
CA ASP A 61 -16.55 -13.24 -37.99
C ASP A 61 -17.61 -12.21 -38.31
N HIS A 62 -18.87 -12.48 -37.97
CA HIS A 62 -19.97 -11.60 -38.29
C HIS A 62 -21.06 -11.63 -37.21
N VAL A 63 -21.89 -10.58 -37.24
CA VAL A 63 -23.09 -10.42 -36.43
C VAL A 63 -24.30 -10.12 -37.31
N LEU A 64 -25.49 -10.24 -36.72
CA LEU A 64 -26.75 -9.83 -37.34
C LEU A 64 -27.20 -8.50 -36.71
N LEU A 65 -27.20 -7.42 -37.49
CA LEU A 65 -27.68 -6.12 -37.04
C LEU A 65 -29.21 -6.05 -37.18
N GLN A 66 -29.86 -5.54 -36.15
CA GLN A 66 -31.31 -5.37 -36.06
C GLN A 66 -31.69 -3.89 -35.98
N ALA A 67 -32.93 -3.58 -36.35
CA ALA A 67 -33.42 -2.19 -36.43
C ALA A 67 -33.59 -1.50 -35.07
N ASP A 68 -33.57 -2.24 -33.95
CA ASP A 68 -33.74 -1.75 -32.58
C ASP A 68 -32.40 -1.43 -31.88
N LEU A 69 -31.37 -1.11 -32.68
CA LEU A 69 -30.00 -0.82 -32.22
C LEU A 69 -29.37 -2.00 -31.48
N THR A 70 -29.64 -3.22 -31.92
CA THR A 70 -28.99 -4.42 -31.40
C THR A 70 -28.19 -5.18 -32.46
N ALA A 71 -27.16 -5.88 -32.02
CA ALA A 71 -26.43 -6.88 -32.80
C ALA A 71 -26.53 -8.23 -32.10
N VAL A 72 -26.86 -9.28 -32.85
CA VAL A 72 -26.93 -10.65 -32.34
C VAL A 72 -25.76 -11.46 -32.89
N ALA A 73 -24.99 -12.04 -31.98
CA ALA A 73 -23.95 -13.02 -32.27
C ALA A 73 -24.49 -14.43 -31.96
N PRO A 74 -24.83 -15.25 -32.97
CA PRO A 74 -25.43 -16.57 -32.77
C PRO A 74 -24.45 -17.64 -32.27
N GLY A 75 -23.17 -17.29 -32.11
CA GLY A 75 -22.10 -18.14 -31.62
C GLY A 75 -20.93 -17.29 -31.11
N PRO A 76 -19.84 -17.91 -30.64
CA PRO A 76 -18.67 -17.17 -30.20
C PRO A 76 -18.06 -16.42 -31.38
N LEU A 77 -17.70 -15.16 -31.13
CA LEU A 77 -17.07 -14.31 -32.14
C LEU A 77 -15.55 -14.53 -32.13
N ARG A 78 -14.91 -14.31 -33.28
CA ARG A 78 -13.46 -14.12 -33.34
C ARG A 78 -13.07 -12.96 -32.42
N ARG A 79 -11.96 -13.10 -31.68
CA ARG A 79 -11.54 -12.13 -30.67
C ARG A 79 -11.51 -10.67 -31.17
N PRO A 80 -10.94 -10.34 -32.34
CA PRO A 80 -10.89 -8.94 -32.80
C PRO A 80 -12.27 -8.29 -32.97
N LEU A 81 -13.24 -9.07 -33.46
CA LEU A 81 -14.63 -8.64 -33.60
C LEU A 81 -15.30 -8.48 -32.22
N ALA A 82 -15.11 -9.46 -31.34
CA ALA A 82 -15.66 -9.42 -29.97
C ALA A 82 -15.14 -8.21 -29.18
N ASP A 83 -13.82 -7.94 -29.26
CA ASP A 83 -13.17 -6.84 -28.55
C ASP A 83 -13.68 -5.48 -29.05
N THR A 84 -13.79 -5.32 -30.37
CA THR A 84 -14.28 -4.08 -30.97
C THR A 84 -15.76 -3.86 -30.65
N LEU A 85 -16.60 -4.89 -30.74
CA LEU A 85 -18.02 -4.82 -30.34
C LEU A 85 -18.18 -4.56 -28.85
N GLY A 86 -17.31 -5.10 -27.99
CA GLY A 86 -17.33 -4.87 -26.55
C GLY A 86 -17.06 -3.41 -26.16
N VAL A 87 -16.37 -2.65 -27.02
CA VAL A 87 -16.22 -1.20 -26.85
C VAL A 87 -17.45 -0.47 -27.41
N LEU A 88 -17.84 -0.82 -28.64
CA LEU A 88 -18.85 -0.12 -29.44
C LEU A 88 -20.30 -0.34 -28.96
N ALA A 89 -20.55 -1.40 -28.20
CA ALA A 89 -21.88 -1.78 -27.71
C ALA A 89 -21.81 -2.35 -26.29
N ASP A 90 -22.94 -2.34 -25.59
CA ASP A 90 -23.09 -2.96 -24.27
C ASP A 90 -23.67 -4.37 -24.42
N VAL A 91 -23.21 -5.33 -23.61
CA VAL A 91 -23.75 -6.70 -23.66
C VAL A 91 -25.01 -6.78 -22.81
N GLU A 92 -26.16 -7.02 -23.44
CA GLU A 92 -27.45 -7.14 -22.76
C GLU A 92 -27.69 -8.56 -22.25
N SER A 93 -27.33 -9.57 -23.05
CA SER A 93 -27.48 -10.98 -22.68
C SER A 93 -26.33 -11.82 -23.21
N LYS A 94 -25.88 -12.77 -22.37
CA LYS A 94 -24.89 -13.80 -22.69
C LYS A 94 -25.59 -15.16 -22.59
N GLY A 95 -26.43 -15.46 -23.57
CA GLY A 95 -27.11 -16.75 -23.69
C GLY A 95 -26.54 -17.59 -24.83
N GLY A 96 -27.37 -18.47 -25.42
CA GLY A 96 -27.04 -19.21 -26.64
C GLY A 96 -26.74 -18.30 -27.84
N ALA A 97 -27.16 -17.03 -27.78
CA ALA A 97 -26.68 -15.94 -28.60
C ALA A 97 -26.31 -14.76 -27.70
N THR A 98 -25.22 -14.07 -28.02
CA THR A 98 -24.84 -12.84 -27.32
C THR A 98 -25.52 -11.67 -28.00
N VAL A 99 -26.27 -10.89 -27.23
CA VAL A 99 -26.96 -9.69 -27.72
C VAL A 99 -26.20 -8.45 -27.25
N TYR A 100 -25.80 -7.63 -28.21
CA TYR A 100 -25.13 -6.36 -28.00
C TYR A 100 -26.13 -5.24 -28.29
N ARG A 101 -26.16 -4.19 -27.46
CA ARG A 101 -26.98 -3.00 -27.65
C ARG A 101 -26.10 -1.80 -27.90
N PHE A 102 -26.34 -1.09 -29.00
CA PHE A 102 -25.70 0.18 -29.29
C PHE A 102 -26.42 1.30 -28.56
N THR A 103 -25.68 2.09 -27.81
CA THR A 103 -26.18 3.26 -27.08
C THR A 103 -25.35 4.48 -27.44
N PRO A 104 -25.86 5.71 -27.24
CA PRO A 104 -25.04 6.91 -27.40
C PRO A 104 -23.75 6.86 -26.56
N GLY A 105 -23.83 6.27 -25.37
CA GLY A 105 -22.68 6.09 -24.48
C GLY A 105 -21.64 5.13 -25.04
N SER A 106 -22.06 3.96 -25.55
CA SER A 106 -21.15 2.95 -26.10
C SER A 106 -20.46 3.44 -27.39
N VAL A 107 -21.20 4.12 -28.27
CA VAL A 107 -20.63 4.76 -29.47
C VAL A 107 -19.61 5.83 -29.08
N ARG A 108 -19.94 6.69 -28.11
CA ARG A 108 -18.99 7.70 -27.61
C ARG A 108 -17.71 7.06 -27.07
N ARG A 109 -17.80 5.96 -26.31
CA ARG A 109 -16.61 5.23 -25.82
C ARG A 109 -15.71 4.77 -26.98
N ALA A 110 -16.29 4.32 -28.09
CA ALA A 110 -15.51 3.93 -29.25
C ALA A 110 -14.79 5.12 -29.91
N LEU A 111 -15.44 6.29 -29.97
CA LEU A 111 -14.82 7.53 -30.46
C LEU A 111 -13.73 8.04 -29.51
N ASP A 112 -13.95 7.96 -28.19
CA ASP A 112 -12.95 8.28 -27.17
C ASP A 112 -11.72 7.38 -27.26
N ALA A 113 -11.89 6.13 -27.70
CA ALA A 113 -10.81 5.19 -27.99
C ALA A 113 -10.08 5.47 -29.33
N GLY A 114 -10.40 6.58 -30.00
CA GLY A 114 -9.72 7.05 -31.22
C GLY A 114 -10.27 6.48 -32.53
N ARG A 115 -11.43 5.80 -32.52
CA ARG A 115 -12.12 5.40 -33.77
C ARG A 115 -12.83 6.58 -34.40
N SER A 116 -12.79 6.70 -35.73
CA SER A 116 -13.62 7.67 -36.46
C SER A 116 -15.00 7.10 -36.81
N ALA A 117 -15.99 7.96 -37.10
CA ALA A 117 -17.29 7.52 -37.58
C ALA A 117 -17.18 6.65 -38.85
N SER A 118 -16.31 7.02 -39.78
CA SER A 118 -16.04 6.23 -40.98
C SER A 118 -15.48 4.84 -40.66
N ASP A 119 -14.60 4.73 -39.66
CA ASP A 119 -14.07 3.42 -39.24
C ASP A 119 -15.17 2.54 -38.64
N LEU A 120 -16.07 3.14 -37.85
CA LEU A 120 -17.20 2.42 -37.25
C LEU A 120 -18.18 1.92 -38.30
N HIS A 121 -18.52 2.75 -39.29
CA HIS A 121 -19.38 2.35 -40.41
C HIS A 121 -18.73 1.25 -41.26
N ALA A 122 -17.44 1.39 -41.59
CA ALA A 122 -16.70 0.38 -42.35
C ALA A 122 -16.63 -0.95 -41.60
N PHE A 123 -16.35 -0.90 -40.29
CA PHE A 123 -16.30 -2.07 -39.43
C PHE A 123 -17.64 -2.82 -39.38
N LEU A 124 -18.75 -2.08 -39.18
CA LEU A 124 -20.08 -2.67 -39.15
C LEU A 124 -20.50 -3.23 -40.52
N ALA A 125 -20.12 -2.58 -41.62
CA ALA A 125 -20.39 -3.06 -42.97
C ALA A 125 -19.60 -4.35 -43.27
N GLU A 126 -18.36 -4.46 -42.81
CA GLU A 126 -17.52 -5.63 -42.99
C GLU A 126 -18.00 -6.84 -42.17
N HIS A 127 -18.39 -6.62 -40.91
CA HIS A 127 -18.70 -7.69 -39.96
C HIS A 127 -20.21 -7.93 -39.77
N SER A 128 -21.07 -7.35 -40.61
CA SER A 128 -22.52 -7.59 -40.54
C SER A 128 -22.98 -8.47 -41.70
N ARG A 129 -23.80 -9.47 -41.39
CA ARG A 129 -24.51 -10.28 -42.41
C ARG A 129 -25.74 -9.59 -42.97
N THR A 130 -26.26 -8.60 -42.26
CA THR A 130 -27.38 -7.76 -42.70
C THR A 130 -26.89 -6.35 -43.04
N PRO A 131 -27.55 -5.61 -43.93
CA PRO A 131 -27.22 -4.20 -44.13
C PRO A 131 -27.29 -3.42 -42.82
N VAL A 132 -26.40 -2.44 -42.63
CA VAL A 132 -26.40 -1.59 -41.44
C VAL A 132 -27.74 -0.83 -41.35
N PRO A 133 -28.52 -0.99 -40.27
CA PRO A 133 -29.80 -0.31 -40.14
C PRO A 133 -29.62 1.21 -40.08
N GLN A 134 -30.50 1.95 -40.77
CA GLN A 134 -30.47 3.41 -40.78
C GLN A 134 -30.47 4.06 -39.38
N PRO A 135 -31.24 3.56 -38.37
CA PRO A 135 -31.18 4.12 -37.02
C PRO A 135 -29.78 4.04 -36.39
N LEU A 136 -29.05 2.96 -36.63
CA LEU A 136 -27.69 2.79 -36.11
C LEU A 136 -26.72 3.73 -36.82
N ALA A 137 -26.83 3.86 -38.14
CA ALA A 137 -26.01 4.79 -38.89
C ALA A 137 -26.20 6.24 -38.40
N TYR A 138 -27.47 6.65 -38.20
CA TYR A 138 -27.81 7.96 -37.68
C TYR A 138 -27.26 8.18 -36.26
N LEU A 139 -27.36 7.19 -35.37
CA LEU A 139 -26.80 7.26 -34.02
C LEU A 139 -25.28 7.53 -34.06
N ILE A 140 -24.56 6.82 -34.92
CA ILE A 140 -23.10 6.98 -35.06
C ILE A 140 -22.78 8.41 -35.51
N ASP A 141 -23.44 8.88 -36.56
CA ASP A 141 -23.18 10.21 -37.12
C ASP A 141 -23.53 11.34 -36.15
N ASP A 142 -24.64 11.20 -35.41
CA ASP A 142 -25.08 12.19 -34.43
C ASP A 142 -24.13 12.28 -33.22
N VAL A 143 -23.68 11.13 -32.70
CA VAL A 143 -22.70 11.10 -31.61
C VAL A 143 -21.34 11.61 -32.09
N ALA A 144 -20.92 11.24 -33.30
CA ALA A 144 -19.66 11.70 -33.88
C ALA A 144 -19.66 13.21 -34.14
N ARG A 145 -20.78 13.78 -34.60
CA ARG A 145 -20.93 15.24 -34.72
C ARG A 145 -20.71 15.93 -33.38
N ARG A 146 -21.32 15.40 -32.30
CA ARG A 146 -21.25 15.99 -30.96
C ARG A 146 -19.93 15.73 -30.24
N HIS A 147 -19.18 14.71 -30.66
CA HIS A 147 -17.91 14.31 -30.07
C HIS A 147 -16.81 15.36 -30.34
N GLY A 148 -16.03 15.70 -29.31
CA GLY A 148 -14.91 16.64 -29.46
C GLY A 148 -15.28 18.11 -29.66
N HIS A 149 -16.56 18.51 -29.56
CA HIS A 149 -16.98 19.92 -29.53
C HIS A 149 -16.44 20.66 -28.30
N LEU A 150 -16.47 20.01 -27.15
CA LEU A 150 -15.86 20.53 -25.92
C LEU A 150 -14.45 19.95 -25.80
N ARG A 151 -13.47 20.84 -25.66
CA ARG A 151 -12.07 20.47 -25.52
C ARG A 151 -11.56 20.97 -24.18
N VAL A 152 -11.04 20.05 -23.38
CA VAL A 152 -10.38 20.35 -22.12
C VAL A 152 -8.88 20.24 -22.33
N GLY A 153 -8.13 21.19 -21.80
CA GLY A 153 -6.67 21.15 -21.76
C GLY A 153 -6.18 21.65 -20.41
N ALA A 154 -5.00 21.21 -20.01
CA ALA A 154 -4.35 21.74 -18.82
C ALA A 154 -3.99 23.22 -19.02
N ALA A 155 -4.16 24.03 -17.98
CA ALA A 155 -3.66 25.40 -17.90
C ALA A 155 -3.33 25.67 -16.43
N SER A 156 -2.04 25.83 -16.13
CA SER A 156 -1.55 26.02 -14.74
C SER A 156 -1.71 27.46 -14.27
N ALA A 157 -1.70 28.42 -15.21
CA ALA A 157 -1.92 29.83 -14.97
C ALA A 157 -2.48 30.50 -16.24
N TYR A 158 -2.99 31.73 -16.11
CA TYR A 158 -3.46 32.53 -17.24
C TYR A 158 -2.94 33.97 -17.14
N VAL A 159 -2.93 34.66 -18.28
CA VAL A 159 -2.65 36.10 -18.38
C VAL A 159 -3.88 36.75 -18.98
N ARG A 160 -4.45 37.74 -18.29
CA ARG A 160 -5.48 38.61 -18.81
C ARG A 160 -4.88 39.98 -19.10
N CYS A 161 -5.18 40.54 -20.26
CA CYS A 161 -4.80 41.90 -20.62
C CYS A 161 -5.92 42.53 -21.44
N ASP A 162 -6.29 43.76 -21.14
CA ASP A 162 -7.35 44.46 -21.87
C ASP A 162 -6.89 44.92 -23.27
N ASP A 163 -5.57 44.93 -23.51
CA ASP A 163 -4.94 45.21 -24.80
C ASP A 163 -4.43 43.91 -25.46
N ASP A 164 -5.02 43.57 -26.60
CA ASP A 164 -4.73 42.34 -27.32
C ASP A 164 -3.39 42.39 -28.09
N ALA A 165 -2.87 43.61 -28.35
CA ALA A 165 -1.59 43.84 -29.01
C ALA A 165 -0.42 43.47 -28.08
N VAL A 166 -0.54 43.78 -26.78
CA VAL A 166 0.45 43.36 -25.77
C VAL A 166 0.54 41.84 -25.69
N LEU A 167 -0.60 41.14 -25.74
CA LEU A 167 -0.60 39.67 -25.75
C LEU A 167 0.02 39.09 -27.02
N ASN A 168 -0.14 39.77 -28.16
CA ASN A 168 0.52 39.39 -29.40
C ASN A 168 2.04 39.60 -29.34
N GLU A 169 2.49 40.69 -28.73
CA GLU A 169 3.91 40.96 -28.49
C GLU A 169 4.55 39.88 -27.61
N ILE A 170 3.90 39.52 -26.49
CA ILE A 170 4.34 38.45 -25.60
C ILE A 170 4.44 37.11 -26.35
N LEU A 171 3.45 36.76 -27.17
CA LEU A 171 3.46 35.51 -27.95
C LEU A 171 4.54 35.48 -29.03
N ALA A 172 4.94 36.64 -29.57
CA ALA A 172 5.97 36.77 -30.60
C ALA A 172 7.40 36.73 -30.03
N ASP A 173 7.58 37.04 -28.75
CA ASP A 173 8.89 37.02 -28.10
C ASP A 173 9.39 35.58 -27.88
N LYS A 174 10.57 35.26 -28.43
CA LYS A 174 11.22 33.96 -28.28
C LYS A 174 11.50 33.58 -26.81
N ARG A 175 11.67 34.57 -25.93
CA ARG A 175 11.87 34.35 -24.48
C ARG A 175 10.63 33.74 -23.82
N ALA A 176 9.44 33.96 -24.38
CA ALA A 176 8.19 33.39 -23.87
C ALA A 176 8.02 31.89 -24.17
N ALA A 177 8.90 31.28 -24.98
CA ALA A 177 8.80 29.85 -25.34
C ALA A 177 8.79 28.92 -24.11
N GLY A 178 9.53 29.27 -23.06
CA GLY A 178 9.57 28.52 -21.79
C GLY A 178 8.24 28.54 -21.03
N LEU A 179 7.41 29.56 -21.23
CA LEU A 179 6.11 29.72 -20.56
C LEU A 179 5.00 28.87 -21.21
N ARG A 180 5.25 28.36 -22.42
CA ARG A 180 4.30 27.56 -23.23
C ARG A 180 2.92 28.20 -23.32
N LEU A 181 2.90 29.47 -23.68
CA LEU A 181 1.67 30.26 -23.80
C LEU A 181 0.81 29.77 -24.96
N ARG A 182 -0.51 29.75 -24.74
CA ARG A 182 -1.53 29.45 -25.74
C ARG A 182 -2.66 30.47 -25.62
N ARG A 183 -3.03 31.12 -26.73
CA ARG A 183 -4.15 32.07 -26.75
C ARG A 183 -5.48 31.34 -26.60
N LEU A 184 -6.27 31.71 -25.59
CA LEU A 184 -7.62 31.17 -25.35
C LEU A 184 -8.72 32.14 -25.82
N ALA A 185 -8.47 33.44 -25.69
CA ALA A 185 -9.35 34.52 -26.15
C ALA A 185 -8.49 35.72 -26.59
N PRO A 186 -9.04 36.75 -27.24
CA PRO A 186 -8.27 37.93 -27.63
C PRO A 186 -7.52 38.59 -26.47
N THR A 187 -8.11 38.58 -25.28
CA THR A 187 -7.57 39.21 -24.05
C THR A 187 -7.07 38.18 -23.03
N VAL A 188 -6.95 36.90 -23.39
CA VAL A 188 -6.57 35.83 -22.45
C VAL A 188 -5.59 34.83 -23.06
N LEU A 189 -4.45 34.64 -22.39
CA LEU A 189 -3.50 33.56 -22.64
C LEU A 189 -3.56 32.53 -21.50
N ALA A 190 -3.44 31.25 -21.82
CA ALA A 190 -3.13 30.20 -20.86
C ALA A 190 -1.66 29.82 -20.91
N ALA A 191 -1.07 29.51 -19.77
CA ALA A 191 0.29 29.03 -19.62
C ALA A 191 0.32 27.61 -19.01
N GLN A 192 1.37 26.85 -19.31
CA GLN A 192 1.65 25.60 -18.58
C GLN A 192 2.56 25.85 -17.36
N ALA A 193 3.27 26.98 -17.34
CA ALA A 193 4.02 27.42 -16.17
C ALA A 193 3.07 27.75 -15.01
N ASP A 194 3.51 27.48 -13.78
CA ASP A 194 2.80 27.89 -12.58
C ASP A 194 2.73 29.42 -12.46
N PRO A 195 1.82 29.97 -11.62
CA PRO A 195 1.64 31.42 -11.50
C PRO A 195 2.91 32.20 -11.14
N ALA A 196 3.78 31.64 -10.29
CA ALA A 196 5.01 32.33 -9.87
C ALA A 196 6.02 32.38 -11.02
N GLY A 197 6.24 31.24 -11.70
CA GLY A 197 7.11 31.17 -12.87
C GLY A 197 6.62 32.06 -14.03
N LEU A 198 5.30 32.16 -14.22
CA LEU A 198 4.70 33.04 -15.22
C LEU A 198 4.94 34.53 -14.89
N LEU A 199 4.76 34.93 -13.64
CA LEU A 199 5.03 36.31 -13.18
C LEU A 199 6.51 36.68 -13.35
N GLU A 200 7.42 35.80 -12.93
CA GLU A 200 8.86 36.00 -13.08
C GLU A 200 9.29 36.07 -14.55
N GLY A 201 8.80 35.16 -15.38
CA GLY A 201 9.11 35.13 -16.81
C GLY A 201 8.64 36.38 -17.53
N LEU A 202 7.41 36.85 -17.27
CA LEU A 202 6.89 38.10 -17.82
C LEU A 202 7.70 39.32 -17.36
N ARG A 203 8.11 39.37 -16.09
CA ARG A 203 8.99 40.44 -15.55
C ARG A 203 10.37 40.43 -16.21
N ALA A 204 10.97 39.26 -16.40
CA ALA A 204 12.25 39.12 -17.08
C ALA A 204 12.20 39.57 -18.56
N MET A 205 11.02 39.55 -19.17
CA MET A 205 10.80 40.08 -20.52
C MET A 205 10.61 41.59 -20.57
N GLY A 206 10.42 42.25 -19.42
CA GLY A 206 10.21 43.70 -19.31
C GLY A 206 8.75 44.10 -19.10
N PHE A 207 7.83 43.15 -18.97
CA PHE A 207 6.42 43.43 -18.66
C PHE A 207 6.23 43.64 -17.15
N ALA A 208 5.15 44.34 -16.78
CA ALA A 208 4.78 44.61 -15.38
C ALA A 208 3.48 43.88 -15.00
N PRO A 209 3.46 42.54 -14.90
CA PRO A 209 2.26 41.81 -14.55
C PRO A 209 1.93 41.98 -13.06
N ALA A 210 0.63 42.02 -12.76
CA ALA A 210 0.11 41.92 -11.40
C ALA A 210 -0.43 40.50 -11.17
N ALA A 211 -0.30 40.00 -9.94
CA ALA A 211 -0.91 38.73 -9.56
C ALA A 211 -2.43 38.91 -9.43
N GLU A 212 -3.23 37.93 -9.83
CA GLU A 212 -4.67 37.88 -9.54
C GLU A 212 -4.94 36.77 -8.51
N SER A 213 -5.96 36.96 -7.66
CA SER A 213 -6.44 35.95 -6.70
C SER A 213 -7.28 34.87 -7.42
N ALA A 214 -7.67 33.82 -6.70
CA ALA A 214 -8.56 32.80 -7.24
C ALA A 214 -9.95 33.35 -7.64
N GLU A 215 -10.34 34.47 -7.02
CA GLU A 215 -11.57 35.23 -7.27
C GLU A 215 -11.42 36.26 -8.41
N GLY A 216 -10.20 36.45 -8.95
CA GLY A 216 -9.91 37.39 -10.04
C GLY A 216 -9.55 38.81 -9.57
N ASP A 217 -9.38 39.03 -8.27
CA ASP A 217 -8.98 40.33 -7.73
C ASP A 217 -7.47 40.54 -7.88
N VAL A 218 -7.04 41.74 -8.26
CA VAL A 218 -5.61 42.06 -8.38
C VAL A 218 -4.96 42.04 -7.00
N LEU A 219 -4.09 41.06 -6.77
CA LEU A 219 -3.25 40.94 -5.60
C LEU A 219 -2.11 41.97 -5.70
N ILE A 220 -2.26 43.06 -4.96
CA ILE A 220 -1.16 43.98 -4.69
C ILE A 220 -0.24 43.30 -3.68
N THR A 221 0.69 42.49 -4.18
CA THR A 221 1.82 42.06 -3.37
C THR A 221 2.67 43.29 -3.11
N ARG A 222 2.49 43.93 -1.95
CA ARG A 222 3.54 44.78 -1.38
C ARG A 222 4.80 43.91 -1.39
N ALA A 223 5.95 44.47 -1.76
CA ALA A 223 7.21 43.74 -1.69
C ALA A 223 7.37 43.26 -0.24
N ASP A 224 6.96 42.03 0.03
CA ASP A 224 7.21 41.39 1.30
C ASP A 224 8.73 41.30 1.34
N ALA A 225 9.32 42.15 2.19
CA ALA A 225 10.65 41.92 2.68
C ALA A 225 10.74 40.43 2.96
N HIS A 226 11.77 39.77 2.43
CA HIS A 226 12.01 38.35 2.69
C HIS A 226 12.16 38.17 4.20
N ARG A 227 11.03 38.01 4.89
CA ARG A 227 10.95 37.77 6.31
C ARG A 227 10.84 36.29 6.43
N THR A 228 11.85 35.71 7.06
CA THR A 228 11.74 34.39 7.64
C THR A 228 10.41 34.30 8.38
N PRO A 229 9.56 33.30 8.09
CA PRO A 229 8.32 33.12 8.83
C PRO A 229 8.63 33.13 10.33
N PRO A 230 7.74 33.65 11.19
CA PRO A 230 7.99 33.69 12.62
C PRO A 230 8.32 32.28 13.10
N ARG A 231 9.59 32.05 13.45
CA ARG A 231 10.01 30.82 14.09
C ARG A 231 9.37 30.83 15.46
N SER A 232 8.48 29.88 15.72
CA SER A 232 8.09 29.53 17.07
C SER A 232 9.38 29.23 17.85
N ALA A 233 9.62 29.92 18.96
CA ALA A 233 10.71 29.52 19.85
C ALA A 233 10.43 28.06 20.27
N PRO A 234 11.44 27.17 20.24
CA PRO A 234 11.28 25.83 20.80
C PRO A 234 10.75 25.96 22.23
N GLU A 235 9.75 25.15 22.58
CA GLU A 235 9.23 25.13 23.94
C GLU A 235 10.41 24.79 24.89
N PRO A 236 10.68 25.61 25.92
CA PRO A 236 11.79 25.35 26.82
C PRO A 236 11.59 23.98 27.49
N VAL A 237 12.44 23.01 27.14
CA VAL A 237 12.52 21.75 27.88
C VAL A 237 13.13 22.11 29.24
N PRO A 238 12.47 21.81 30.36
CA PRO A 238 13.07 22.03 31.67
C PRO A 238 14.34 21.17 31.79
N ASP A 239 15.49 21.80 32.00
CA ASP A 239 16.72 21.09 32.35
C ASP A 239 16.57 20.56 33.78
N GLY A 240 16.24 19.28 33.90
CA GLY A 240 16.25 18.57 35.17
C GLY A 240 15.28 17.39 35.19
N PRO A 241 15.61 16.30 35.88
CA PRO A 241 14.68 15.20 36.07
C PRO A 241 13.39 15.71 36.75
N PRO A 242 12.22 15.16 36.38
CA PRO A 242 10.95 15.58 36.96
C PRO A 242 10.99 15.42 38.49
N THR A 243 10.34 16.34 39.20
CA THR A 243 10.25 16.28 40.67
C THR A 243 9.68 14.91 41.08
N PRO A 244 10.38 14.12 41.91
CA PRO A 244 9.96 12.77 42.25
C PRO A 244 8.59 12.77 42.90
N ASP A 245 7.74 11.83 42.50
CA ASP A 245 6.44 11.67 43.12
C ASP A 245 6.55 11.10 44.55
N ALA A 246 5.46 11.18 45.31
CA ALA A 246 5.43 10.74 46.70
C ALA A 246 5.76 9.24 46.85
N THR A 247 5.53 8.44 45.82
CA THR A 247 5.81 7.01 45.78
C THR A 247 7.31 6.74 45.75
N LEU A 248 8.03 7.46 44.89
CA LEU A 248 9.49 7.40 44.75
C LEU A 248 10.19 7.88 46.03
N LEU A 249 9.68 8.94 46.66
CA LEU A 249 10.17 9.42 47.96
C LEU A 249 9.94 8.38 49.06
N ALA A 250 8.77 7.73 49.09
CA ALA A 250 8.48 6.68 50.07
C ALA A 250 9.36 5.43 49.89
N ALA A 251 9.67 5.07 48.64
CA ALA A 251 10.60 3.98 48.33
C ALA A 251 12.04 4.32 48.75
N ALA A 252 12.51 5.54 48.47
CA ALA A 252 13.83 6.01 48.87
C ALA A 252 14.00 6.00 50.40
N VAL A 253 12.99 6.47 51.14
CA VAL A 253 13.00 6.44 52.62
C VAL A 253 13.04 5.01 53.15
N ARG A 254 12.30 4.07 52.54
CA ARG A 254 12.38 2.65 52.90
C ARG A 254 13.76 2.06 52.65
N ALA A 255 14.38 2.37 51.50
CA ALA A 255 15.71 1.89 51.15
C ALA A 255 16.78 2.41 52.13
N ILE A 256 16.72 3.68 52.53
CA ILE A 256 17.63 4.24 53.54
C ILE A 256 17.45 3.51 54.88
N ARG A 257 16.20 3.32 55.33
CA ARG A 257 15.91 2.61 56.59
C ARG A 257 16.35 1.15 56.57
N ALA A 258 16.21 0.47 55.42
CA ALA A 258 16.70 -0.89 55.23
C ALA A 258 18.24 -0.94 55.28
N GLY A 259 18.92 0.04 54.68
CA GLY A 259 20.37 0.19 54.77
C GLY A 259 20.87 0.44 56.19
N ASP A 260 20.16 1.26 56.97
CA ASP A 260 20.49 1.53 58.38
C ASP A 260 20.31 0.28 59.28
N LEU A 261 19.31 -0.56 58.98
CA LEU A 261 19.09 -1.86 59.65
C LEU A 261 20.15 -2.90 59.28
N ALA A 262 20.55 -2.96 58.00
CA ALA A 262 21.59 -3.86 57.51
C ALA A 262 22.99 -3.49 58.03
N SER A 263 23.26 -2.20 58.27
CA SER A 263 24.56 -1.72 58.79
C SER A 263 24.71 -1.84 60.31
N THR A 264 23.62 -2.08 61.05
CA THR A 264 23.64 -2.29 62.52
C THR A 264 23.62 -3.76 62.96
N THR A 265 23.53 -4.71 62.02
CA THR A 265 23.50 -6.15 62.33
C THR A 265 24.90 -6.80 62.21
N PRO A 266 25.44 -7.47 63.25
CA PRO A 266 26.81 -8.01 63.22
C PRO A 266 26.95 -9.21 62.28
N ARG A 267 27.85 -9.08 61.29
CA ARG A 267 28.18 -10.11 60.30
C ARG A 267 29.03 -11.23 60.93
N LYS A 268 28.54 -12.47 60.89
CA LYS A 268 29.30 -13.68 61.26
C LYS A 268 30.14 -14.18 60.08
N PRO A 269 31.47 -14.30 60.19
CA PRO A 269 32.31 -14.79 59.10
C PRO A 269 32.38 -16.33 59.05
N SER A 270 32.56 -16.78 57.80
CA SER A 270 32.55 -18.13 57.22
C SER A 270 33.19 -19.27 58.01
N GLY A 271 32.60 -20.46 57.88
CA GLY A 271 33.15 -21.73 58.35
C GLY A 271 32.84 -22.91 57.43
N ALA A 272 33.73 -23.11 56.46
CA ALA A 272 34.24 -24.39 55.94
C ALA A 272 33.35 -25.33 55.06
N ALA A 273 34.09 -26.04 54.21
CA ALA A 273 33.82 -27.33 53.58
C ALA A 273 32.94 -27.33 52.32
N THR A 274 33.57 -27.42 51.14
CA THR A 274 33.81 -28.65 50.34
C THR A 274 32.56 -29.38 49.84
N ALA A 275 32.46 -29.31 48.51
CA ALA A 275 32.14 -30.37 47.56
C ALA A 275 30.70 -30.92 47.49
N THR A 276 30.26 -31.01 46.22
CA THR A 276 29.24 -31.91 45.65
C THR A 276 27.78 -31.58 46.02
N THR A 277 26.85 -31.26 45.11
CA THR A 277 26.55 -31.85 43.78
C THR A 277 25.55 -30.96 43.01
N GLY A 278 25.79 -30.72 41.71
CA GLY A 278 24.79 -30.26 40.71
C GLY A 278 24.49 -28.75 40.72
N GLY A 279 25.01 -27.89 39.84
CA GLY A 279 25.36 -28.14 38.45
C GLY A 279 24.18 -27.99 37.48
N GLU A 280 23.03 -27.46 37.92
CA GLU A 280 21.91 -27.13 37.02
C GLU A 280 21.52 -25.65 37.12
N LEU A 281 21.55 -24.97 35.97
CA LEU A 281 20.81 -23.73 35.78
C LEU A 281 19.33 -24.03 36.09
N PRO A 282 18.58 -23.13 36.75
CA PRO A 282 17.14 -23.35 36.85
C PRO A 282 16.61 -23.48 35.43
N ARG A 283 15.78 -24.48 35.19
CA ARG A 283 15.06 -24.67 33.94
C ARG A 283 13.57 -24.57 34.23
N THR A 284 13.08 -23.35 34.21
CA THR A 284 11.64 -23.08 34.26
C THR A 284 11.11 -22.97 32.84
N THR A 285 9.85 -23.35 32.63
CA THR A 285 9.24 -23.14 31.31
C THR A 285 9.13 -21.63 31.04
N PRO A 286 9.12 -21.17 29.77
CA PRO A 286 9.03 -19.73 29.48
C PRO A 286 7.80 -19.04 30.09
N ALA A 287 6.70 -19.77 30.25
CA ALA A 287 5.49 -19.27 30.89
C ALA A 287 5.68 -19.05 32.41
N GLU A 288 6.32 -20.00 33.10
CA GLU A 288 6.65 -19.88 34.52
C GLU A 288 7.68 -18.77 34.76
N THR A 289 8.74 -18.70 33.96
CA THR A 289 9.75 -17.62 34.02
C THR A 289 9.11 -16.24 33.93
N LEU A 290 8.18 -16.06 32.99
CA LEU A 290 7.46 -14.80 32.81
C LEU A 290 6.54 -14.52 34.01
N ALA A 291 5.80 -15.51 34.49
CA ALA A 291 4.90 -15.36 35.64
C ALA A 291 5.67 -14.98 36.92
N THR A 292 6.78 -15.66 37.22
CA THR A 292 7.63 -15.36 38.38
C THR A 292 8.27 -13.98 38.26
N MET A 293 8.73 -13.58 37.07
CA MET A 293 9.26 -12.23 36.85
C MET A 293 8.19 -11.14 37.03
N GLN A 294 6.96 -11.37 36.54
CA GLN A 294 5.87 -10.43 36.74
C GLN A 294 5.43 -10.35 38.21
N ALA A 295 5.41 -11.47 38.93
CA ALA A 295 5.15 -11.50 40.36
C ALA A 295 6.23 -10.70 41.12
N ALA A 296 7.51 -10.93 40.82
CA ALA A 296 8.61 -10.22 41.45
C ALA A 296 8.66 -8.72 41.12
N VAL A 297 8.18 -8.28 39.95
CA VAL A 297 7.99 -6.84 39.68
C VAL A 297 6.94 -6.22 40.61
N LEU A 298 5.89 -6.98 40.96
CA LEU A 298 4.83 -6.52 41.86
C LEU A 298 5.26 -6.55 43.33
N THR A 299 6.01 -7.58 43.75
CA THR A 299 6.49 -7.72 45.14
C THR A 299 7.78 -6.94 45.41
N GLY A 300 8.57 -6.66 44.36
CA GLY A 300 9.89 -6.05 44.46
C GLY A 300 10.99 -7.01 44.93
N GLU A 301 10.74 -8.32 44.88
CA GLU A 301 11.67 -9.35 45.37
C GLU A 301 12.82 -9.60 44.38
N SER A 302 13.98 -9.96 44.93
CA SER A 302 15.14 -10.32 44.13
C SER A 302 15.07 -11.79 43.72
N LEU A 303 15.37 -12.05 42.45
CA LEU A 303 15.32 -13.36 41.84
C LEU A 303 16.71 -13.79 41.38
N TRP A 304 16.98 -15.08 41.49
CA TRP A 304 18.14 -15.69 40.89
C TRP A 304 17.82 -16.24 39.51
N ILE A 305 18.61 -15.87 38.51
CA ILE A 305 18.39 -16.26 37.12
C ILE A 305 19.61 -16.98 36.53
N GLY A 306 19.34 -17.97 35.69
CA GLY A 306 20.30 -18.46 34.71
C GLY A 306 20.15 -17.67 33.41
N TYR A 307 21.24 -17.11 32.88
CA TYR A 307 21.25 -16.29 31.68
C TYR A 307 22.35 -16.71 30.70
N VAL A 308 22.01 -16.85 29.42
CA VAL A 308 22.96 -17.11 28.34
C VAL A 308 23.18 -15.85 27.52
N ASN A 309 24.43 -15.40 27.39
CA ASN A 309 24.78 -14.22 26.61
C ASN A 309 24.75 -14.49 25.08
N ALA A 310 25.02 -13.46 24.26
CA ALA A 310 25.00 -13.60 22.80
C ALA A 310 26.07 -14.57 22.28
N GLU A 311 27.16 -14.72 23.03
CA GLU A 311 28.30 -15.59 22.74
C GLU A 311 28.08 -17.05 23.18
N GLY A 312 26.91 -17.36 23.76
CA GLY A 312 26.52 -18.72 24.17
C GLY A 312 27.06 -19.17 25.53
N SER A 313 27.73 -18.28 26.27
CA SER A 313 28.18 -18.53 27.64
C SER A 313 27.03 -18.37 28.63
N ALA A 314 26.79 -19.41 29.43
CA ALA A 314 25.83 -19.37 30.53
C ALA A 314 26.45 -18.73 31.78
N SER A 315 25.69 -17.89 32.46
CA SER A 315 26.05 -17.23 33.71
C SER A 315 24.86 -17.20 34.66
N GLN A 316 25.11 -17.09 35.96
CA GLN A 316 24.08 -16.96 36.98
C GLN A 316 24.10 -15.54 37.54
N ARG A 317 22.94 -14.94 37.77
CA ARG A 317 22.81 -13.55 38.22
C ARG A 317 21.68 -13.40 39.23
N VAL A 318 21.87 -12.50 40.19
CA VAL A 318 20.79 -12.05 41.08
C VAL A 318 20.26 -10.72 40.56
N ILE A 319 18.97 -10.67 40.24
CA ILE A 319 18.33 -9.49 39.66
C ILE A 319 17.08 -9.09 40.45
N ALA A 320 16.83 -7.79 40.60
CA ALA A 320 15.57 -7.24 41.08
C ALA A 320 14.79 -6.68 39.87
N PRO A 321 13.78 -7.38 39.36
CA PRO A 321 13.08 -6.96 38.16
C PRO A 321 12.22 -5.72 38.43
N VAL A 322 12.33 -4.73 37.53
CA VAL A 322 11.61 -3.46 37.62
C VAL A 322 10.43 -3.42 36.64
N ARG A 323 10.58 -4.04 35.47
CA ARG A 323 9.54 -4.09 34.43
C ARG A 323 9.72 -5.29 33.52
N VAL A 324 8.61 -5.91 33.13
CA VAL A 324 8.55 -6.96 32.10
C VAL A 324 7.63 -6.51 30.97
N GLU A 325 8.16 -6.34 29.76
CA GLU A 325 7.36 -5.98 28.58
C GLU A 325 8.01 -6.45 27.28
N GLY A 326 7.18 -6.82 26.29
CA GLY A 326 7.66 -7.09 24.93
C GLY A 326 8.64 -8.27 24.81
N GLY A 327 8.67 -9.18 25.78
CA GLY A 327 9.63 -10.28 25.81
C GLY A 327 10.97 -9.95 26.50
N PHE A 328 11.08 -8.79 27.14
CA PHE A 328 12.26 -8.34 27.87
C PHE A 328 11.94 -8.05 29.34
N VAL A 329 12.94 -8.22 30.21
CA VAL A 329 12.92 -7.84 31.62
C VAL A 329 13.98 -6.77 31.85
N THR A 330 13.59 -5.58 32.28
CA THR A 330 14.52 -4.60 32.82
C THR A 330 14.62 -4.81 34.31
N ALA A 331 15.83 -5.04 34.82
CA ALA A 331 16.09 -5.36 36.20
C ALA A 331 17.39 -4.72 36.69
N TYR A 332 17.46 -4.42 37.98
CA TYR A 332 18.74 -4.11 38.62
C TYR A 332 19.51 -5.40 38.82
N ASP A 333 20.71 -5.52 38.24
CA ASP A 333 21.57 -6.69 38.42
C ASP A 333 22.52 -6.45 39.58
N HIS A 334 22.28 -7.10 40.72
CA HIS A 334 23.13 -7.00 41.90
C HIS A 334 24.53 -7.57 41.68
N THR A 335 24.73 -8.39 40.65
CA THR A 335 26.04 -8.96 40.32
C THR A 335 26.91 -7.95 39.57
N ALA A 336 26.29 -7.07 38.78
CA ALA A 336 26.97 -6.06 37.96
C ALA A 336 26.81 -4.62 38.49
N ASP A 337 25.98 -4.44 39.51
CA ASP A 337 25.63 -3.17 40.15
C ASP A 337 25.11 -2.11 39.17
N GLU A 338 24.28 -2.53 38.21
CA GLU A 338 23.74 -1.70 37.12
C GLU A 338 22.34 -2.16 36.69
N VAL A 339 21.51 -1.26 36.17
CA VAL A 339 20.22 -1.61 35.54
C VAL A 339 20.45 -2.16 34.13
N ARG A 340 19.98 -3.39 33.88
CA ARG A 340 20.13 -4.06 32.58
C ARG A 340 18.83 -4.66 32.08
N THR A 341 18.73 -4.76 30.76
CA THR A 341 17.60 -5.37 30.07
C THR A 341 17.97 -6.74 29.53
N TYR A 342 17.24 -7.76 29.97
CA TYR A 342 17.44 -9.17 29.62
C TYR A 342 16.33 -9.67 28.70
N PRO A 343 16.64 -10.28 27.55
CA PRO A 343 15.64 -10.98 26.75
C PRO A 343 15.17 -12.25 27.48
N LEU A 344 13.85 -12.41 27.68
CA LEU A 344 13.28 -13.55 28.40
C LEU A 344 13.67 -14.90 27.80
N HIS A 345 13.76 -15.00 26.47
CA HIS A 345 14.15 -16.24 25.78
C HIS A 345 15.61 -16.66 26.03
N ARG A 346 16.43 -15.81 26.66
CA ARG A 346 17.80 -16.11 27.07
C ARG A 346 17.94 -16.40 28.56
N ILE A 347 16.86 -16.24 29.31
CA ILE A 347 16.79 -16.67 30.70
C ILE A 347 16.45 -18.15 30.68
N THR A 348 17.39 -18.97 31.09
CA THR A 348 17.23 -20.44 31.10
C THR A 348 16.30 -20.88 32.23
N GLY A 349 16.23 -20.09 33.30
CA GLY A 349 15.19 -20.21 34.32
C GLY A 349 15.43 -19.29 35.51
N VAL A 350 14.47 -19.33 36.43
CA VAL A 350 14.33 -18.41 37.56
C VAL A 350 14.11 -19.19 38.84
N ALA A 351 14.70 -18.75 39.94
CA ALA A 351 14.40 -19.21 41.28
C ALA A 351 14.23 -18.01 42.22
N GLU A 352 13.22 -18.05 43.08
CA GLU A 352 13.08 -17.11 44.19
C GLU A 352 14.21 -17.33 45.19
N LEU A 353 14.80 -16.24 45.67
CA LEU A 353 15.76 -16.32 46.78
C LEU A 353 14.95 -16.55 48.05
N ALA A 354 15.16 -17.69 48.71
CA ALA A 354 14.52 -17.97 49.99
C ALA A 354 14.99 -16.93 51.03
N ASP A 355 14.03 -16.20 51.61
CA ASP A 355 14.27 -15.28 52.70
C ASP A 355 14.72 -16.05 53.95
N ASP A 356 16.03 -16.11 54.18
CA ASP A 356 16.60 -16.49 55.47
C ASP A 356 17.88 -15.70 55.75
N GLN A 357 17.74 -14.76 56.70
CA GLN A 357 18.77 -13.98 57.42
C GLN A 357 19.59 -13.02 56.54
N ILE A 358 19.33 -11.71 56.56
CA ILE A 358 19.19 -10.80 57.72
C ILE A 358 18.21 -9.66 57.37
#